data_AF-A0A950P0G3-F1
#
_entry.id   AF-A0A950P0G3-F1
#
_cell.length_a   1.000
_cell.length_b   1.000
_cell.length_c   1.000
_cell.angle_alpha   90.00
_cell.angle_beta   90.00
_cell.angle_gamma   90.00
#
_symmetry.space_group_name_H-M   'P 1'
#
loop_
_entity.id
_entity.type
_entity.pdbx_description
1 polymer ?
#
loop_
_entity_poly.entity_id
_entity_poly.type
_entity_poly.pdbx_seq_one_letter_code
_entity_poly.pdbx_strand_id
1 'polypeptide(L)'
;MPRAPDLSGLALDGRYELHSLIGEGAFGRVYRGRDRRLARRVAVKVIKPWWAEDPDWVKSFEHEAQLLASISDPGIVQIFDVGSAPEGLYYVAELVDGESLASRLRGGPLPPW
;
A
#
# COMPACT_ATOMS: atom_id res chain seq x y z
N MET A 1 3.73 2.38 -21.25
CA MET A 1 3.17 3.29 -20.23
C MET A 1 4.32 3.89 -19.43
N PRO A 2 4.26 5.17 -19.03
CA PRO A 2 5.28 5.78 -18.19
C PRO A 2 5.37 5.04 -16.84
N ARG A 3 6.59 4.93 -16.32
CA ARG A 3 6.85 4.35 -15.00
C ARG A 3 6.72 5.47 -13.97
N ALA A 4 5.99 5.23 -12.88
CA ALA A 4 5.92 6.21 -11.79
C ALA A 4 7.33 6.42 -11.17
N PRO A 5 7.63 7.61 -10.61
CA PRO A 5 8.88 7.84 -9.90
C PRO A 5 8.96 6.96 -8.63
N ASP A 6 10.19 6.59 -8.25
CA ASP A 6 10.45 5.97 -6.94
C ASP A 6 10.37 7.06 -5.87
N LEU A 7 9.61 6.80 -4.81
CA LEU A 7 9.33 7.74 -3.73
C LEU A 7 10.08 7.35 -2.44
N SER A 8 10.95 6.34 -2.48
CA SER A 8 11.77 5.92 -1.36
C SER A 8 12.61 7.11 -0.82
N GLY A 9 12.63 7.29 0.50
CA GLY A 9 13.28 8.40 1.19
C GLY A 9 12.38 9.63 1.43
N LEU A 10 11.17 9.68 0.85
CA LEU A 10 10.20 10.74 1.11
C LEU A 10 9.35 10.43 2.34
N ALA A 11 8.73 11.47 2.92
CA ALA A 11 7.76 11.34 3.99
C ALA A 11 6.42 11.97 3.58
N LEU A 12 5.41 11.15 3.34
CA LEU A 12 4.07 11.62 2.97
C LEU A 12 3.44 12.34 4.17
N ASP A 13 2.97 13.57 3.94
CA ASP A 13 2.46 14.50 4.96
C ASP A 13 3.38 14.66 6.18
N GLY A 14 4.68 14.47 5.98
CA GLY A 14 5.68 14.47 7.06
C GLY A 14 5.54 13.33 8.07
N ARG A 15 4.57 12.42 7.92
CA ARG A 15 4.24 11.35 8.87
C ARG A 15 4.69 9.97 8.40
N TYR A 16 4.43 9.63 7.14
CA TYR A 16 4.67 8.29 6.62
C TYR A 16 5.95 8.25 5.80
N GLU A 17 7.04 7.87 6.45
CA GLU A 17 8.35 7.76 5.84
C GLU A 17 8.41 6.50 4.97
N LEU A 18 8.73 6.66 3.68
CA LEU A 18 8.83 5.57 2.72
C LEU A 18 10.28 5.09 2.68
N HIS A 19 10.53 3.80 2.95
CA HIS A 19 11.88 3.24 2.99
C HIS A 19 12.25 2.53 1.69
N SER A 20 11.61 1.41 1.40
CA SER A 20 11.97 0.55 0.26
C SER A 20 10.73 0.10 -0.48
N LEU A 21 10.76 0.12 -1.81
CA LEU A 21 9.72 -0.47 -2.64
C LEU A 21 9.64 -1.99 -2.38
N ILE A 22 8.46 -2.49 -2.01
CA ILE A 22 8.19 -3.91 -1.76
C ILE A 22 7.19 -4.51 -2.74
N GLY A 23 6.53 -3.71 -3.57
CA GLY A 23 5.66 -4.19 -4.63
C GLY A 23 5.27 -3.10 -5.63
N GLU A 24 5.05 -3.48 -6.88
CA GLU A 24 4.54 -2.59 -7.92
C GLU A 24 3.44 -3.33 -8.69
N GLY A 25 2.23 -2.75 -8.72
CA GLY A 25 1.07 -3.31 -9.40
C GLY A 25 0.48 -2.33 -10.41
N ALA A 26 -0.67 -2.68 -10.99
CA ALA A 26 -1.36 -1.83 -11.97
C ALA A 26 -1.68 -0.43 -11.40
N PHE A 27 -2.23 -0.38 -10.19
CA PHE A 27 -2.78 0.84 -9.58
C PHE A 27 -1.76 1.66 -8.80
N GLY A 28 -0.67 1.05 -8.33
CA GLY A 28 0.24 1.76 -7.43
C GLY A 28 1.49 0.99 -7.08
N ARG A 29 2.26 1.62 -6.19
CA ARG A 29 3.49 1.10 -5.61
C ARG A 29 3.31 0.95 -4.12
N VAL A 30 3.78 -0.16 -3.58
CA VAL A 30 3.75 -0.45 -2.15
C VAL A 30 5.16 -0.31 -1.62
N TYR A 31 5.33 0.54 -0.62
CA TYR A 31 6.58 0.75 0.09
C TYR A 31 6.48 0.17 1.49
N ARG A 32 7.56 -0.44 1.95
CA ARG A 32 7.81 -0.55 3.38
C ARG A 32 8.07 0.86 3.90
N GLY A 33 7.48 1.21 5.02
CA GLY A 33 7.66 2.53 5.62
C GLY A 33 7.52 2.53 7.13
N ARG A 34 7.52 3.73 7.70
CA ARG A 34 7.35 3.99 9.13
C ARG A 34 6.32 5.08 9.35
N ASP A 35 5.34 4.79 10.20
CA ASP A 35 4.51 5.83 10.80
C ASP A 35 5.35 6.52 11.89
N ARG A 36 5.82 7.74 11.62
CA ARG A 36 6.66 8.51 12.54
C ARG A 36 5.92 8.90 13.81
N ARG A 37 4.59 9.08 13.75
CA ARG A 37 3.77 9.48 14.88
C ARG A 37 3.55 8.33 15.85
N LEU A 38 3.26 7.13 15.34
CA LEU A 38 2.99 5.94 16.14
C LEU A 38 4.20 5.03 16.31
N ALA A 39 5.34 5.39 15.72
CA ALA A 39 6.60 4.65 15.78
C ALA A 39 6.49 3.16 15.37
N ARG A 40 5.67 2.85 14.36
CA ARG A 40 5.44 1.48 13.86
C ARG A 40 5.83 1.32 12.39
N ARG A 41 6.18 0.08 12.01
CA ARG A 41 6.39 -0.31 10.61
C ARG A 41 5.04 -0.46 9.91
N VAL A 42 4.96 0.01 8.67
CA VAL A 42 3.73 -0.01 7.86
C VAL A 42 4.05 -0.34 6.41
N ALA A 43 3.04 -0.81 5.67
CA ALA A 43 3.04 -0.82 4.23
C ALA A 43 2.27 0.40 3.73
N VAL A 44 2.84 1.17 2.80
CA VAL A 44 2.18 2.36 2.23
C VAL A 44 2.01 2.14 0.74
N LYS A 45 0.77 2.06 0.27
CA LYS A 45 0.50 2.00 -1.17
C LYS A 45 0.23 3.42 -1.68
N VAL A 46 1.06 3.88 -2.60
CA VAL A 46 0.88 5.15 -3.30
C VAL A 46 0.29 4.86 -4.68
N ILE A 47 -0.80 5.54 -5.00
CA ILE A 47 -1.52 5.42 -6.27
C ILE A 47 -0.77 6.16 -7.37
N LYS A 48 -0.72 5.55 -8.55
CA LYS A 48 -0.09 6.19 -9.71
C LYS A 48 -0.90 7.41 -10.16
N PRO A 49 -0.25 8.54 -10.53
CA PRO A 49 -0.93 9.81 -10.78
C PRO A 49 -2.08 9.75 -11.79
N TRP A 50 -1.93 8.94 -12.84
CA TRP A 50 -2.93 8.79 -13.90
C TRP A 50 -4.24 8.11 -13.48
N TRP A 51 -4.30 7.50 -12.29
CA TRP A 51 -5.56 7.01 -11.71
C TRP A 51 -6.22 8.07 -10.80
N ALA A 52 -5.44 9.03 -10.31
CA ALA A 52 -5.95 10.08 -9.41
C ALA A 52 -6.69 11.21 -10.16
N GLU A 53 -6.60 11.25 -11.50
CA GLU A 53 -7.30 12.22 -12.35
C GLU A 53 -8.77 11.87 -12.60
N ASP A 54 -9.19 10.63 -12.29
CA ASP A 54 -10.58 10.17 -12.44
C ASP A 54 -11.32 10.28 -11.09
N PRO A 55 -12.25 11.24 -10.92
CA PRO A 55 -12.95 11.46 -9.66
C PRO A 55 -13.82 10.28 -9.20
N ASP A 56 -14.35 9.48 -10.14
CA ASP A 56 -15.18 8.32 -9.81
C ASP A 56 -14.32 7.17 -9.30
N TRP A 57 -13.12 7.02 -9.87
CA TRP A 57 -12.12 6.10 -9.36
C TRP A 57 -11.67 6.48 -7.95
N VAL A 58 -11.39 7.78 -7.70
CA VAL A 58 -10.97 8.27 -6.37
C VAL A 58 -12.02 7.99 -5.31
N LYS A 59 -13.30 8.27 -5.58
CA LYS A 59 -14.40 7.95 -4.66
C LYS A 59 -14.49 6.46 -4.37
N SER A 60 -14.36 5.62 -5.40
CA SER A 60 -14.41 4.17 -5.26
C SER A 60 -13.24 3.65 -4.42
N PHE A 61 -12.05 4.21 -4.63
CA PHE A 61 -10.85 3.92 -3.86
C PHE A 61 -11.01 4.26 -2.37
N GLU A 62 -11.49 5.48 -2.06
CA GLU A 62 -11.73 5.89 -0.67
C GLU A 62 -12.79 5.01 0.00
N HIS A 63 -13.86 4.68 -0.72
CA HIS A 63 -14.93 3.80 -0.22
C HIS A 63 -14.42 2.38 0.07
N GLU A 64 -13.64 1.80 -0.84
CA GLU A 64 -13.04 0.46 -0.66
C GLU A 64 -12.08 0.46 0.53
N ALA A 65 -11.23 1.48 0.67
CA ALA A 65 -10.34 1.60 1.80
C ALA A 65 -11.09 1.74 3.14
N GLN A 66 -12.19 2.49 3.18
CA GLN A 66 -13.04 2.60 4.37
C GLN A 66 -13.71 1.27 4.74
N LEU A 67 -14.22 0.53 3.75
CA LEU A 67 -14.79 -0.79 3.96
C LEU A 67 -13.75 -1.76 4.52
N LEU A 68 -12.55 -1.81 3.92
CA LEU A 68 -11.46 -2.65 4.41
C LEU A 68 -10.97 -2.24 5.80
N ALA A 69 -10.95 -0.94 6.13
CA ALA A 69 -10.59 -0.46 7.45
C ALA A 69 -11.59 -0.89 8.54
N SER A 70 -12.85 -1.14 8.19
CA SER A 70 -13.89 -1.61 9.12
C SER A 70 -13.78 -3.09 9.50
N ILE A 71 -12.97 -3.86 8.76
CA ILE A 71 -12.79 -5.29 8.98
C ILE A 71 -11.62 -5.50 9.92
N SER A 72 -11.84 -6.29 10.97
CA SER A 72 -10.80 -6.74 11.89
C SER A 72 -10.83 -8.27 11.96
N ASP A 73 -9.94 -8.90 11.20
CA ASP A 73 -9.80 -10.35 11.13
C ASP A 73 -8.31 -10.71 10.93
N PRO A 74 -7.77 -11.73 11.63
CA PRO A 74 -6.36 -12.12 11.50
C PRO A 74 -5.92 -12.54 10.08
N GLY A 75 -6.86 -12.95 9.22
CA GLY A 75 -6.59 -13.33 7.84
C GLY A 75 -6.63 -12.17 6.85
N ILE A 76 -6.95 -10.96 7.30
CA ILE A 76 -7.15 -9.77 6.46
C ILE A 76 -6.18 -8.67 6.88
N VAL A 77 -5.44 -8.13 5.92
CA VAL A 77 -4.51 -7.01 6.15
C VAL A 77 -5.28 -5.80 6.65
N GLN A 78 -4.95 -5.33 7.85
CA GLN A 78 -5.61 -4.16 8.42
C GLN A 78 -5.20 -2.88 7.68
N ILE A 79 -6.19 -2.10 7.26
CA ILE A 79 -5.99 -0.71 6.81
C ILE A 79 -5.96 0.19 8.04
N PHE A 80 -4.93 1.04 8.12
CA PHE A 80 -4.68 1.94 9.23
C PHE A 80 -5.02 3.39 8.94
N ASP A 81 -4.84 3.84 7.70
CA ASP A 81 -5.07 5.24 7.32
C ASP A 81 -5.23 5.39 5.80
N VAL A 82 -5.81 6.50 5.38
CA VAL A 82 -5.89 6.98 4.00
C VAL A 82 -5.52 8.45 3.99
N GLY A 83 -4.76 8.88 2.98
CA GLY A 83 -4.38 10.28 2.85
C GLY A 83 -4.09 10.68 1.41
N SER A 84 -3.77 11.96 1.26
CA SER A 84 -3.42 12.60 0.00
C SER A 84 -2.24 13.52 0.25
N ALA A 85 -1.18 13.35 -0.54
CA ALA A 85 0.01 14.19 -0.53
C ALA A 85 0.32 14.68 -1.96
N PRO A 86 1.27 15.61 -2.17
CA PRO A 86 1.68 16.05 -3.51
C PRO A 86 2.09 14.90 -4.44
N GLU A 87 2.59 13.79 -3.89
CA GLU A 87 2.99 12.59 -4.62
C GLU A 87 1.80 11.71 -5.07
N GLY A 88 0.62 11.93 -4.50
CA GLY A 88 -0.63 11.24 -4.85
C GLY A 88 -1.42 10.73 -3.65
N LEU A 89 -2.53 10.05 -3.96
CA LEU A 89 -3.34 9.35 -2.98
C LEU A 89 -2.60 8.13 -2.44
N TYR A 90 -2.80 7.85 -1.16
CA TYR A 90 -2.19 6.69 -0.52
C TYR A 90 -3.09 6.08 0.55
N TYR A 91 -2.87 4.80 0.83
CA TYR A 91 -3.33 4.17 2.06
C TYR A 91 -2.19 3.50 2.80
N VAL A 92 -2.36 3.42 4.10
CA VAL A 92 -1.43 2.84 5.05
C VAL A 92 -2.04 1.58 5.60
N ALA A 93 -1.29 0.50 5.56
CA ALA A 93 -1.74 -0.82 5.96
C ALA A 93 -0.72 -1.51 6.86
N GLU A 94 -1.15 -2.61 7.47
CA GLU A 94 -0.27 -3.55 8.14
C GLU A 94 0.85 -4.01 7.20
N LEU A 95 2.08 -4.00 7.73
CA LEU A 95 3.22 -4.59 7.05
C LEU A 95 3.28 -6.08 7.40
N VAL A 96 2.89 -6.93 6.46
CA VAL A 96 3.03 -8.38 6.61
C VAL A 96 4.48 -8.77 6.32
N ASP A 97 5.13 -9.40 7.30
CA ASP A 97 6.44 -10.01 7.12
C ASP A 97 6.28 -11.37 6.40
N GLY A 98 7.17 -11.66 5.44
CA GLY A 98 7.14 -12.89 4.65
C GLY A 98 7.05 -12.65 3.14
N GLU A 99 6.54 -13.63 2.41
CA GLU A 99 6.34 -13.56 0.96
C GLU A 99 4.86 -13.73 0.59
N SER A 100 4.46 -13.17 -0.56
CA SER A 100 3.12 -13.41 -1.09
C SER A 100 2.95 -14.86 -1.53
N LEU A 101 1.71 -15.38 -1.48
CA LEU A 101 1.38 -16.70 -2.03
C LEU A 101 1.82 -16.83 -3.49
N ALA A 102 1.62 -15.78 -4.30
CA ALA A 102 2.09 -15.74 -5.68
C ALA A 102 3.61 -15.93 -5.79
N SER A 103 4.39 -15.42 -4.82
CA SER A 103 5.83 -15.64 -4.77
C SER A 103 6.18 -17.06 -4.38
N ARG A 104 5.50 -17.59 -3.37
CA ARG A 104 5.68 -18.97 -2.92
C ARG A 104 5.41 -19.99 -4.02
N LEU A 105 4.34 -19.76 -4.80
CA LEU A 105 3.91 -20.63 -5.89
C LEU A 105 4.85 -20.62 -7.11
N ARG A 106 5.73 -19.60 -7.26
CA ARG A 106 6.78 -19.65 -8.28
C ARG A 106 7.80 -20.76 -8.02
N GLY A 107 7.92 -21.22 -6.78
CA GLY A 107 8.75 -22.37 -6.40
C GLY A 107 8.11 -23.73 -6.70
N GLY A 108 6.91 -23.76 -7.29
CA GLY A 108 6.12 -24.97 -7.50
C GLY A 108 4.89 -25.05 -6.59
N PRO A 109 4.06 -26.10 -6.75
CA PRO A 109 2.87 -26.30 -5.93
C PRO A 109 3.24 -26.40 -4.44
N LEU A 110 2.33 -25.93 -3.59
CA LEU A 110 2.46 -26.13 -2.15
C LEU A 110 2.42 -27.63 -1.82
N PRO A 111 3.21 -28.09 -0.83
CA PRO A 111 3.12 -29.46 -0.38
C PRO A 111 1.70 -29.75 0.14
N PRO A 112 1.19 -30.99 -0.05
CA PRO A 112 -0.04 -31.41 0.58
C PRO A 112 0.12 -31.34 2.11
N TRP A 113 -0.99 -31.05 2.79
CA TRP A 113 -1.09 -31.05 4.25
C TRP A 113 -0.96 -32.44 4.86
#